data_AF-A0A7L2RTL6-F1
#
_entry.id   AF-A0A7L2RTL6-F1
#
_cell.length_a   1.000
_cell.length_b   1.000
_cell.length_c   1.000
_cell.angle_alpha   90.00
_cell.angle_beta   90.00
_cell.angle_gamma   90.00
#
_symmetry.space_group_name_H-M   'P 1'
#
loop_
_entity.id
_entity.type
_entity.pdbx_description
1 polymer ?
#
loop_
_entity_poly.entity_id
_entity_poly.type
_entity_poly.pdbx_seq_one_letter_code
_entity_poly.pdbx_strand_id
1 'polypeptide(L)' 'MPFWDLQKQLGVDVDRWLLRQSMPQPYGRAAVCHAFEREWVECGHGLGQTRARRECGPEYEDFMECMHRTKM' A
#
# COMPACT_ATOMS: atom_id res chain seq x y z
N MET A 1 -13.92 13.40 11.13
CA MET A 1 -13.16 13.17 12.38
C MET A 1 -11.70 13.52 12.08
N PRO A 2 -11.02 14.37 12.87
CA PRO A 2 -9.62 14.70 12.63
C PRO A 2 -8.71 13.50 12.89
N PHE A 3 -7.69 13.31 12.04
CA PHE A 3 -6.67 12.26 12.21
C PHE A 3 -5.45 12.84 12.95
N TRP A 4 -5.13 12.27 14.11
CA TRP A 4 -4.00 12.67 14.94
C TRP A 4 -2.87 11.66 14.76
N ASP A 5 -1.83 12.02 14.00
CA ASP A 5 -0.71 11.12 13.68
C ASP A 5 0.33 11.03 14.82
N LEU A 6 -0.13 10.69 16.03
CA LEU A 6 0.71 10.56 17.23
C LEU A 6 1.76 9.46 17.08
N GLN A 7 1.45 8.40 16.32
CA GLN A 7 2.37 7.31 16.03
C GLN A 7 3.62 7.81 15.30
N LYS A 8 3.46 8.72 14.32
CA LYS A 8 4.61 9.34 13.64
C LYS A 8 5.42 10.23 14.56
N GLN A 9 4.75 11.01 15.40
CA GLN A 9 5.39 12.00 16.27
C GLN A 9 6.18 11.34 17.39
N LEU A 10 5.67 10.25 17.96
CA LEU A 10 6.29 9.51 19.05
C LEU A 10 7.23 8.39 18.57
N GLY A 11 7.21 8.06 17.27
CA GLY A 11 8.03 6.99 16.70
C GLY A 11 7.60 5.58 17.12
N VAL A 12 6.36 5.42 17.59
CA VAL A 12 5.79 4.12 18.02
C VAL A 12 4.97 3.53 16.88
N ASP A 13 5.19 2.25 16.58
CA ASP A 13 4.39 1.49 15.62
C ASP A 13 3.35 0.65 16.37
N VAL A 14 2.09 1.09 16.38
CA VAL A 14 0.99 0.37 17.00
C VAL A 14 0.22 -0.44 15.96
N ASP A 15 -0.04 0.15 14.80
CA ASP A 15 -0.89 -0.43 13.75
C ASP A 15 -0.26 -0.41 12.34
N ARG A 16 0.87 0.28 12.13
CA ARG A 16 1.42 0.51 10.77
C ARG A 16 1.94 -0.76 10.14
N TRP A 17 2.49 -1.66 10.95
CA TRP A 17 2.95 -2.99 10.54
C TRP A 17 1.84 -3.84 9.88
N LEU A 18 0.56 -3.57 10.18
CA LEU A 18 -0.58 -4.34 9.66
C LEU A 18 -1.24 -3.69 8.42
N LEU A 19 -0.89 -2.44 8.07
CA LEU A 19 -1.62 -1.68 7.05
C LEU A 19 -1.41 -2.15 5.61
N ARG A 20 -0.27 -2.77 5.30
CA ARG A 20 0.12 -3.16 3.93
C ARG A 20 0.50 -4.63 3.91
N GLN A 21 0.09 -5.37 2.89
CA GLN A 21 0.48 -6.78 2.76
C GLN A 21 1.96 -6.91 2.35
N SER A 22 2.51 -5.85 1.74
CA SER A 22 3.92 -5.70 1.40
C SER A 22 4.86 -5.48 2.58
N MET A 23 4.34 -5.28 3.80
CA MET A 23 5.12 -5.21 5.04
C MET A 23 5.76 -6.57 5.41
N PRO A 24 6.81 -6.57 6.25
CA PRO A 24 7.40 -7.80 6.79
C PRO A 24 6.36 -8.66 7.49
N GLN A 25 6.05 -9.82 6.90
CA GLN A 25 5.16 -10.81 7.50
C GLN A 25 5.93 -11.80 8.37
N PRO A 26 5.28 -12.43 9.37
CA PRO A 26 5.88 -13.52 10.12
C PRO A 26 6.40 -14.61 9.17
N TYR A 27 7.62 -15.10 9.43
CA TYR A 27 8.29 -16.12 8.61
C TYR A 27 8.60 -15.71 7.17
N GLY A 28 8.57 -14.41 6.84
CA GLY A 28 8.92 -13.90 5.51
C GLY A 28 7.97 -14.35 4.40
N ARG A 29 6.72 -14.69 4.74
CA ARG A 29 5.72 -15.11 3.75
C ARG A 29 5.23 -13.92 2.94
N ALA A 30 5.48 -13.92 1.64
CA ALA A 30 4.95 -12.91 0.74
C ALA A 30 3.43 -13.10 0.53
N ALA A 31 2.70 -12.00 0.45
CA ALA A 31 1.32 -12.00 -0.01
C ALA A 31 1.21 -12.34 -1.50
N VAL A 32 0.04 -12.78 -1.95
CA VAL A 32 -0.20 -13.17 -3.35
C VAL A 32 0.10 -12.02 -4.32
N CYS A 33 -0.31 -10.79 -3.96
CA CYS A 33 -0.12 -9.58 -4.76
C CYS A 33 0.99 -8.67 -4.21
N HIS A 34 1.99 -9.25 -3.52
CA HIS A 34 3.05 -8.50 -2.84
C HIS A 34 3.81 -7.53 -3.77
N ALA A 35 4.19 -7.99 -4.96
CA ALA A 35 4.95 -7.20 -5.91
C ALA A 35 4.15 -5.99 -6.42
N PHE A 36 2.91 -6.21 -6.86
CA PHE A 36 2.03 -5.15 -7.35
C PHE A 36 1.68 -4.12 -6.28
N GLU A 37 1.40 -4.57 -5.05
CA GLU A 37 1.15 -3.64 -3.93
C GLU A 37 2.39 -2.80 -3.62
N ARG A 38 3.59 -3.41 -3.68
CA ARG A 38 4.84 -2.69 -3.45
C ARG A 38 5.07 -1.60 -4.51
N GLU A 39 4.92 -1.93 -5.79
CA GLU A 39 5.08 -0.98 -6.89
C GLU A 39 4.08 0.17 -6.81
N TRP A 40 2.81 -0.14 -6.53
CA TRP A 40 1.78 0.89 -6.37
C TRP A 40 2.09 1.86 -5.22
N VAL A 41 2.54 1.33 -4.08
CA VAL A 41 2.90 2.14 -2.90
C VAL A 41 4.17 2.96 -3.16
N GLU A 42 5.16 2.40 -3.85
CA GLU A 42 6.40 3.09 -4.23
C GLU A 42 6.11 4.22 -5.23
N CYS A 43 5.25 3.99 -6.23
CA CYS A 43 4.82 5.03 -7.17
C CYS A 43 4.09 6.17 -6.45
N GLY A 44 3.13 5.85 -5.56
CA GLY A 44 2.32 6.86 -4.87
C GLY A 44 3.07 7.64 -3.77
N HIS A 45 4.29 7.22 -3.40
CA HIS A 45 5.01 7.80 -2.29
C HIS A 45 5.42 9.26 -2.58
N GLY A 46 4.90 10.20 -1.78
CA GLY A 46 5.25 11.63 -1.88
C GLY A 46 4.44 12.44 -2.90
N LEU A 47 3.62 11.82 -3.75
CA LEU A 47 2.79 12.52 -4.74
C LEU A 47 1.48 13.08 -4.15
N GLY A 48 1.00 12.51 -3.04
CA GLY A 48 -0.33 12.77 -2.49
C GLY A 48 -1.45 12.11 -3.30
N GLN A 49 -2.64 11.96 -2.69
CA GLN A 49 -3.71 11.13 -3.26
C GLN A 49 -4.21 11.61 -4.63
N THR A 50 -4.36 12.92 -4.81
CA THR A 50 -4.91 13.51 -6.04
C THR A 50 -4.03 13.28 -7.26
N ARG A 51 -2.71 13.38 -7.09
CA ARG A 51 -1.74 13.16 -8.18
C ARG A 51 -1.46 11.67 -8.38
N ALA A 52 -1.29 10.91 -7.29
CA ALA A 52 -1.08 9.46 -7.35
C ALA A 52 -2.21 8.75 -8.11
N ARG A 53 -3.46 9.22 -8.01
CA ARG A 53 -4.58 8.64 -8.76
C ARG A 53 -4.47 8.81 -10.29
N ARG A 54 -3.77 9.83 -10.77
CA ARG A 54 -3.56 10.08 -12.20
C ARG A 54 -2.28 9.44 -12.71
N GLU A 55 -1.19 9.56 -11.94
CA GLU A 55 0.14 9.09 -12.36
C GLU A 55 0.30 7.58 -12.11
N CYS A 56 -0.14 7.07 -10.95
CA CYS A 56 -0.03 5.65 -10.56
C CYS A 56 -1.31 4.85 -10.84
N GLY A 57 -2.06 5.27 -11.86
CA GLY A 57 -3.29 4.60 -12.28
C GLY A 57 -3.07 3.15 -12.75
N PRO A 58 -2.09 2.89 -13.64
CA PRO A 58 -1.80 1.55 -14.12
C PRO A 58 -1.43 0.57 -13.01
N GLU A 59 -0.56 0.96 -12.08
CA GLU A 59 -0.10 0.13 -10.97
C GLU A 59 -1.25 -0.23 -10.02
N TYR A 60 -2.17 0.72 -9.81
CA TYR A 60 -3.38 0.47 -9.04
C TYR A 60 -4.32 -0.52 -9.75
N GLU A 61 -4.49 -0.40 -11.06
CA GLU A 61 -5.31 -1.34 -11.83
C GLU A 61 -4.73 -2.76 -11.83
N ASP A 62 -3.41 -2.90 -11.94
CA ASP A 62 -2.73 -4.20 -11.87
C ASP A 62 -2.83 -4.82 -10.47
N PHE A 63 -2.68 -4.01 -9.42
CA PHE A 63 -2.90 -4.47 -8.05
C PHE A 63 -4.34 -4.95 -7.82
N MET A 64 -5.33 -4.16 -8.25
CA MET A 64 -6.74 -4.53 -8.12
C MET A 64 -7.08 -5.77 -8.94
N GLU A 65 -6.49 -5.91 -10.12
CA GLU A 65 -6.69 -7.10 -10.93
C GLU A 65 -6.05 -8.34 -10.32
N CYS A 66 -4.85 -8.22 -9.74
CA CYS A 66 -4.26 -9.33 -9.01
C CYS A 66 -5.16 -9.81 -7.85
N MET A 67 -5.78 -8.87 -7.13
CA MET A 67 -6.66 -9.15 -5.99
C MET A 67 -8.01 -9.75 -6.41
N HIS A 68 -8.62 -9.24 -7.47
CA HIS A 68 -9.98 -9.60 -7.86
C HIS A 68 -10.07 -10.62 -8.99
N ARG A 69 -9.03 -10.76 -9.82
CA ARG A 69 -8.94 -11.66 -10.98
C ARG A 69 -10.17 -11.56 -11.88
N THR A 70 -10.51 -10.32 -12.25
CA THR A 70 -11.75 -9.97 -12.95
C THR A 70 -11.57 -9.79 -14.45
N LYS A 71 -10.35 -9.49 -14.92
CA LYS A 71 -10.05 -9.37 -16.34
C LYS A 71 -9.93 -10.79 -16.91
N MET A 72 -10.76 -11.07 -17.93
CA MET A 72 -10.61 -12.24 -18.81
C MET A 72 -9.58 -11.97 -19.89
#